data_AF-A0A059JIS5-F1
#
_entry.id   AF-A0A059JIS5-F1
#
_cell.length_a   1.000
_cell.length_b   1.000
_cell.length_c   1.000
_cell.angle_alpha   90.00
_cell.angle_beta   90.00
_cell.angle_gamma   90.00
#
_symmetry.space_group_name_H-M   'P 1'
#
loop_
_entity.id
_entity.type
_entity.pdbx_description
1 polymer ?
#
loop_
_entity_poly.entity_id
_entity_poly.type
_entity_poly.pdbx_seq_one_letter_code
_entity_poly.pdbx_strand_id
1 'polypeptide(L)'
;MSLSRLIVGFGLLLLAHAGYSTHEHSTLYGSLHSLPADITLETLVSVIMVTAGLVMGSEKLRPISWSSWAGEIEKRGGAENPFRGLEERMGFLDIRAKRREFADWIREKGVSADLKQ
;
A
#
# COMPACT_ATOMS: atom_id res chain seq x y z
N MET A 1 7.03 -0.56 10.81
CA MET A 1 7.60 -0.32 9.47
C MET A 1 7.63 -1.64 8.72
N SER A 2 7.29 -1.66 7.42
CA SER A 2 7.45 -2.89 6.62
C SER A 2 8.95 -3.18 6.41
N LEU A 3 9.32 -4.45 6.33
CA LEU A 3 10.72 -4.87 6.11
C LEU A 3 11.32 -4.24 4.84
N SER A 4 10.54 -4.14 3.77
CA SER A 4 10.94 -3.46 2.53
C SER A 4 11.35 -2.01 2.75
N ARG A 5 10.60 -1.24 3.55
CA ARG A 5 10.90 0.16 3.85
C ARG A 5 12.16 0.30 4.71
N LEU A 6 12.42 -0.66 5.59
CA LEU A 6 13.67 -0.70 6.37
C LEU A 6 14.87 -0.96 5.46
N ILE A 7 14.76 -1.92 4.52
CA ILE A 7 15.81 -2.23 3.54
C ILE A 7 16.10 -1.01 2.65
N VAL A 8 15.06 -0.34 2.14
CA VAL A 8 15.24 0.89 1.35
C VAL A 8 15.89 1.98 2.17
N GLY A 9 15.43 2.21 3.40
CA GLY A 9 15.99 3.24 4.28
C GLY A 9 17.48 3.01 4.59
N PHE A 10 17.85 1.77 4.92
CA PHE A 10 19.24 1.40 5.17
C PHE A 10 20.09 1.50 3.90
N GLY A 11 19.58 1.05 2.74
CA GLY A 11 20.26 1.20 1.46
C GLY A 11 20.50 2.66 1.07
N LEU A 12 19.53 3.56 1.32
CA LEU A 12 19.70 5.00 1.08
C LEU A 12 20.74 5.62 2.02
N LEU A 13 20.79 5.17 3.27
CA LEU A 13 21.82 5.60 4.22
C LEU A 13 23.22 5.19 3.73
N LEU A 14 23.40 3.93 3.31
CA LEU A 14 24.65 3.45 2.74
C LEU A 14 25.03 4.22 1.46
N LEU A 15 24.06 4.51 0.59
CA LEU A 15 24.30 5.26 -0.64
C LEU A 15 24.76 6.70 -0.34
N ALA A 16 24.12 7.36 0.64
CA ALA A 16 24.53 8.68 1.09
C ALA A 16 25.92 8.67 1.72
N HIS A 17 26.24 7.63 2.51
CA HIS A 17 27.56 7.43 3.09
C HIS A 17 28.63 7.28 2.02
N ALA A 18 28.44 6.36 1.07
CA ALA A 18 29.37 6.14 -0.02
C ALA A 18 29.52 7.40 -0.91
N GLY A 19 28.44 8.14 -1.14
CA GLY A 19 28.47 9.45 -1.81
C GLY A 19 29.33 10.47 -1.06
N TYR A 20 29.21 10.53 0.27
CA TYR A 20 30.06 11.38 1.10
C TYR A 20 31.54 10.94 1.03
N SER A 21 31.81 9.63 1.11
CA SER A 21 33.17 9.07 0.94
C SER A 21 33.77 9.40 -0.42
N THR A 22 32.99 9.36 -1.51
CA THR A 22 33.48 9.81 -2.84
C THR A 22 33.80 11.29 -2.85
N HIS A 23 32.99 12.13 -2.20
CA HIS A 23 33.22 13.56 -2.11
C HIS A 23 34.53 13.84 -1.37
N GLU A 24 34.74 13.27 -0.18
CA GLU A 24 36.00 13.42 0.58
C GLU A 24 37.22 12.89 -0.21
N HIS A 25 37.09 11.75 -0.88
CA HIS A 25 38.17 11.23 -1.72
C HIS A 25 38.48 12.19 -2.87
N SER A 26 37.46 12.75 -3.52
CA SER A 26 37.64 13.70 -4.62
C SER A 26 38.21 15.04 -4.18
N THR A 27 37.90 15.52 -2.97
CA THR A 27 38.43 16.80 -2.46
C THR A 27 39.88 16.67 -2.02
N LEU A 28 40.28 15.53 -1.45
CA LEU A 28 41.64 15.29 -0.97
C LEU A 28 42.60 14.84 -2.09
N TYR A 29 42.14 13.96 -2.98
CA TYR A 29 42.99 13.33 -4.00
C TYR A 29 42.69 13.83 -5.42
N GLY A 30 41.60 14.58 -5.64
CA GLY A 30 41.19 15.01 -6.97
C GLY A 30 40.67 13.85 -7.83
N SER A 31 40.28 14.15 -9.07
CA SER A 31 39.76 13.15 -10.04
C SER A 31 40.86 12.34 -10.74
N LEU A 32 42.14 12.66 -10.51
CA LEU A 32 43.27 11.96 -11.11
C LEU A 32 43.53 10.60 -10.49
N HIS A 33 43.11 10.40 -9.24
CA HIS A 33 43.22 9.12 -8.56
C HIS A 33 41.96 8.28 -8.75
N SER A 34 42.15 7.01 -9.11
CA SER A 34 41.05 6.05 -9.23
C SER A 34 40.32 5.87 -7.90
N LEU A 35 39.01 5.68 -7.96
CA LEU A 35 38.19 5.40 -6.78
C LEU A 35 38.64 4.11 -6.08
N PRO A 36 38.76 4.12 -4.74
CA PRO A 36 38.99 2.92 -3.95
C PRO A 36 37.92 1.85 -4.21
N ALA A 37 38.35 0.58 -4.18
CA ALA A 37 37.45 -0.54 -4.39
C ALA A 37 36.34 -0.62 -3.34
N ASP A 38 36.63 -0.23 -2.10
CA ASP A 38 35.68 -0.22 -0.99
C ASP A 38 34.45 0.66 -1.28
N ILE A 39 34.67 1.94 -1.64
CA ILE A 39 33.59 2.87 -2.02
C ILE A 39 32.79 2.36 -3.23
N THR A 40 33.47 1.71 -4.19
CA THR A 40 32.80 1.10 -5.34
C THR A 40 31.90 -0.08 -4.93
N LEU A 41 32.34 -0.91 -3.98
CA LEU A 41 31.54 -2.01 -3.46
C LEU A 41 30.36 -1.50 -2.61
N GLU A 42 30.57 -0.49 -1.77
CA GLU A 42 29.51 0.13 -0.97
C GLU A 42 28.40 0.74 -1.87
N THR A 43 28.78 1.45 -2.93
CA THR A 43 27.83 2.00 -3.90
C THR A 43 27.06 0.89 -4.64
N LEU A 44 27.74 -0.18 -5.08
CA LEU A 44 27.07 -1.32 -5.73
C LEU A 44 26.09 -2.02 -4.78
N VAL A 45 26.50 -2.31 -3.55
CA VAL A 45 25.66 -2.97 -2.55
C VAL A 45 24.46 -2.10 -2.17
N SER A 46 24.67 -0.79 -1.98
CA SER A 46 23.58 0.13 -1.66
C SER A 46 22.55 0.24 -2.79
N VAL A 47 22.99 0.34 -4.05
CA VAL A 47 22.09 0.36 -5.21
C VAL A 47 21.28 -0.94 -5.32
N ILE A 48 21.93 -2.10 -5.16
CA ILE A 48 21.24 -3.41 -5.16
C ILE A 48 20.19 -3.46 -4.04
N MET A 49 20.56 -2.98 -2.85
CA MET A 49 19.67 -3.01 -1.69
C MET A 49 18.47 -2.08 -1.86
N VAL A 50 18.66 -0.86 -2.36
CA VAL A 50 17.58 0.10 -2.63
C VAL A 50 16.64 -0.45 -3.70
N THR A 51 17.19 -0.96 -4.81
CA THR A 51 16.37 -1.51 -5.91
C THR A 51 15.59 -2.74 -5.48
N ALA A 52 16.23 -3.69 -4.79
CA ALA A 52 15.55 -4.86 -4.23
C ALA A 52 14.47 -4.47 -3.22
N GLY A 53 14.77 -3.54 -2.31
CA GLY A 53 13.82 -3.05 -1.32
C GLY A 53 12.58 -2.38 -1.95
N LEU A 54 12.77 -1.59 -3.01
CA LEU A 54 11.68 -0.97 -3.77
C LEU A 54 10.82 -2.02 -4.48
N VAL A 55 11.43 -3.01 -5.15
CA VAL A 55 10.72 -4.09 -5.84
C VAL A 55 9.90 -4.93 -4.85
N MET A 56 10.48 -5.31 -3.71
CA MET A 56 9.77 -6.04 -2.65
C MET A 56 8.66 -5.21 -1.99
N GLY A 57 8.79 -3.88 -2.00
CA GLY A 57 7.80 -2.96 -1.47
C GLY A 57 6.65 -2.63 -2.43
N SER A 58 6.73 -3.06 -3.69
CA SER A 58 5.71 -2.80 -4.70
C SER A 58 4.39 -3.51 -4.39
N GLU A 59 3.28 -2.89 -4.78
CA GLU A 59 1.97 -3.55 -4.74
C GLU A 59 1.95 -4.74 -5.69
N LYS A 60 1.23 -5.80 -5.29
CA LYS A 60 1.01 -6.93 -6.18
C LYS A 60 0.21 -6.47 -7.39
N LEU A 61 0.57 -6.99 -8.56
CA LEU A 61 -0.14 -6.73 -9.80
C LEU A 61 -1.62 -7.11 -9.64
N ARG A 62 -2.49 -6.21 -10.08
CA ARG A 62 -3.92 -6.46 -10.15
C ARG A 62 -4.23 -7.28 -11.39
N PRO A 63 -5.21 -8.20 -11.34
CA PRO A 63 -5.60 -8.96 -12.51
C PRO A 63 -6.19 -8.02 -13.58
N ILE A 64 -5.92 -8.37 -14.85
CA ILE A 64 -6.35 -7.57 -16.01
C ILE A 64 -7.87 -7.67 -16.23
N SER A 65 -8.46 -8.84 -15.90
CA SER A 65 -9.90 -9.06 -16.07
C SER A 65 -10.70 -8.40 -14.95
N TRP A 66 -11.62 -7.51 -15.33
CA TRP A 66 -12.50 -6.82 -14.40
C TRP A 66 -13.32 -7.78 -13.53
N SER A 67 -13.88 -8.86 -14.09
CA SER A 67 -14.70 -9.80 -13.32
C SER A 67 -13.90 -10.52 -12.24
N SER A 68 -12.64 -10.86 -12.53
CA SER A 68 -11.75 -11.47 -11.55
C SER A 68 -11.34 -10.49 -10.45
N TRP A 69 -11.06 -9.23 -10.80
CA TRP A 69 -10.72 -8.19 -9.84
C TRP A 69 -11.91 -7.79 -8.95
N ALA A 70 -13.07 -7.58 -9.56
CA ALA A 70 -14.32 -7.26 -8.88
C ALA A 70 -14.71 -8.36 -7.89
N GLY A 71 -14.57 -9.64 -8.29
CA GLY A 71 -14.80 -10.77 -7.39
C GLY A 71 -13.82 -10.82 -6.20
N GLU A 72 -12.56 -10.44 -6.38
CA GLU A 72 -11.61 -10.31 -5.27
C GLU A 72 -11.94 -9.15 -4.33
N ILE A 73 -12.37 -8.01 -4.88
CA ILE A 73 -12.79 -6.84 -4.10
C ILE A 73 -14.04 -7.12 -3.29
N GLU A 74 -15.03 -7.79 -3.88
CA GLU A 74 -16.27 -8.16 -3.20
C GLU A 74 -15.98 -9.07 -2.00
N LYS A 75 -15.08 -10.05 -2.16
CA LYS A 75 -14.60 -10.91 -1.05
C LYS A 75 -13.89 -10.11 0.06
N ARG A 76 -13.25 -8.99 -0.27
CA ARG A 76 -12.59 -8.08 0.69
C ARG A 76 -13.55 -7.04 1.28
N GLY A 77 -14.85 -7.11 0.97
CA GLY A 77 -15.87 -6.22 1.51
C GLY A 77 -16.15 -4.97 0.68
N GLY A 78 -15.72 -4.93 -0.59
CA GLY A 78 -16.18 -3.92 -1.56
C GLY A 78 -15.68 -2.49 -1.35
N ALA A 79 -14.92 -2.20 -0.29
CA ALA A 79 -14.47 -0.84 0.03
C ALA A 79 -13.51 -0.25 -1.02
N GLU A 80 -12.72 -1.10 -1.67
CA GLU A 80 -11.79 -0.71 -2.74
C GLU A 80 -12.46 -0.59 -4.11
N ASN A 81 -13.79 -0.79 -4.21
CA ASN A 81 -14.51 -0.66 -5.49
C ASN A 81 -14.60 0.82 -5.93
N PRO A 82 -13.97 1.22 -7.04
CA PRO A 82 -14.05 2.60 -7.55
C PRO A 82 -15.45 2.98 -8.02
N PHE A 83 -16.28 2.00 -8.39
CA PHE A 83 -17.66 2.20 -8.83
C PHE A 83 -18.69 2.00 -7.72
N ARG A 84 -18.26 1.87 -6.45
CA ARG A 84 -19.18 1.63 -5.34
C ARG A 84 -20.33 2.63 -5.28
N GLY A 85 -20.05 3.92 -5.50
CA GLY A 85 -21.10 4.95 -5.52
C GLY A 85 -22.11 4.82 -6.67
N LEU A 86 -21.67 4.29 -7.82
CA LEU A 86 -22.52 4.01 -8.98
C LEU A 86 -23.34 2.73 -8.81
N GLU A 87 -22.81 1.74 -8.10
CA GLU A 87 -23.50 0.48 -7.80
C GLU A 87 -24.50 0.64 -6.65
N GLU A 88 -24.13 1.33 -5.57
CA GLU A 88 -25.00 1.60 -4.41
C GLU A 88 -26.14 2.54 -4.76
N ARG A 89 -25.98 3.39 -5.80
CA ARG A 89 -27.00 4.30 -6.33
C ARG A 89 -27.75 5.05 -5.23
N MET A 90 -27.01 5.59 -4.26
CA MET A 90 -27.59 6.22 -3.07
C MET A 90 -28.57 7.35 -3.38
N GLY A 91 -28.40 8.03 -4.52
CA GLY A 91 -29.34 9.07 -5.00
C GLY A 91 -30.70 8.55 -5.48
N PHE A 92 -30.84 7.25 -5.73
CA PHE A 92 -32.08 6.60 -6.15
C PHE A 92 -32.73 5.77 -5.01
N LEU A 93 -32.18 5.85 -3.80
CA LEU A 93 -32.70 5.13 -2.65
C LEU A 93 -34.07 5.70 -2.24
N ASP A 94 -35.11 4.87 -2.20
CA ASP A 94 -36.38 5.27 -1.59
C ASP A 94 -36.26 5.32 -0.06
N ILE A 95 -35.96 6.51 0.45
CA ILE A 95 -35.82 6.80 1.87
C ILE A 95 -37.11 6.47 2.63
N ARG A 96 -38.30 6.67 2.02
CA ARG A 96 -39.59 6.43 2.68
C ARG A 96 -39.85 4.93 2.84
N ALA A 97 -39.54 4.15 1.81
CA ALA A 97 -39.59 2.69 1.90
C ALA A 97 -38.65 2.16 2.98
N LYS A 98 -37.37 2.58 2.98
CA LYS A 98 -36.37 2.12 3.96
C LYS A 98 -36.74 2.48 5.41
N ARG A 99 -37.35 3.63 5.64
CA ARG A 99 -37.85 4.02 6.97
C ARG A 99 -38.99 3.13 7.45
N ARG A 100 -39.90 2.72 6.56
CA ARG A 100 -40.98 1.78 6.90
C ARG A 100 -40.44 0.39 7.22
N GLU A 101 -39.56 -0.14 6.38
CA GLU A 101 -38.87 -1.42 6.61
C GLU A 101 -38.15 -1.44 7.97
N PHE A 102 -37.44 -0.36 8.32
CA PHE A 102 -36.77 -0.25 9.61
C PHE A 102 -37.75 -0.22 10.80
N ALA A 103 -38.86 0.51 10.67
CA ALA A 103 -39.90 0.57 11.71
C ALA A 103 -40.57 -0.80 11.92
N ASP A 104 -40.85 -1.53 10.84
CA ASP A 104 -41.40 -2.89 10.90
C ASP A 104 -40.41 -3.87 11.54
N TRP A 105 -39.12 -3.78 11.20
CA TRP A 105 -38.06 -4.60 11.81
C TRP A 105 -37.90 -4.38 13.32
N ILE A 106 -37.96 -3.12 13.79
CA ILE A 106 -37.94 -2.82 15.23
C ILE A 106 -39.14 -3.47 15.93
N ARG A 107 -40.33 -3.38 15.32
CA ARG A 107 -41.54 -3.98 15.87
C ARG A 107 -41.40 -5.50 16.00
N GLU A 108 -40.87 -6.16 14.97
CA GLU A 108 -40.63 -7.61 14.98
C GLU A 108 -39.62 -8.03 16.04
N LYS A 109 -38.49 -7.31 16.19
CA LYS A 109 -37.54 -7.56 17.27
C LYS A 109 -38.12 -7.35 18.66
N GLY A 110 -38.91 -6.29 18.86
CA GLY A 110 -39.60 -6.02 20.13
C GLY A 110 -40.56 -7.14 20.51
N VAL A 111 -41.37 -7.60 19.56
CA VAL A 111 -42.30 -8.75 19.75
C VAL A 111 -41.54 -10.04 20.06
N SER A 112 -40.40 -10.28 19.39
CA SER A 112 -39.57 -11.46 19.66
C SER A 112 -38.88 -11.46 21.04
N ALA A 113 -38.66 -10.26 21.61
CA ALA A 113 -38.09 -10.10 22.95
C ALA A 113 -39.16 -10.32 24.04
N ASP A 114 -40.39 -9.85 23.81
CA ASP A 114 -41.55 -10.08 24.69
C ASP A 114 -41.95 -11.56 24.75
N LEU A 115 -41.85 -12.29 23.64
CA LEU A 115 -42.17 -13.74 23.56
C LEU A 115 -41.13 -14.66 24.22
N LYS A 116 -39.96 -14.12 24.62
CA LYS A 116 -38.88 -14.88 25.28
C LYS A 116 -38.80 -14.64 26.80
N GLN A 117 -39.68 -13.81 27.36
CA GLN A 117 -39.87 -13.65 28.81
C GLN A 117 -40.96 -14.59 29.31
#